data_AF-A0A930HSK9-F1
#
_entry.id   AF-A0A930HSK9-F1
#
_cell.length_a   1.000
_cell.length_b   1.000
_cell.length_c   1.000
_cell.angle_alpha   90.00
_cell.angle_beta   90.00
_cell.angle_gamma   90.00
#
_symmetry.space_group_name_H-M   'P 1'
#
loop_
_entity.id
_entity.type
_entity.pdbx_description
1 polymer ?
#
loop_
_entity_poly.entity_id
_entity_poly.type
_entity_poly.pdbx_seq_one_letter_code
_entity_poly.pdbx_strand_id
1 'polypeptide(L)' 'VMGVPITYLDKHNPDQFEILDANNFIIGNRAPQKPHGLIKDKDGSVEGRIVYARILIRKRK' A
#
# COMPACT_ATOMS: atom_id res chain seq x y z
N VAL A 1 4.89 2.96 -9.75
CA VAL A 1 4.42 2.27 -8.53
C VAL A 1 3.16 2.97 -8.08
N MET A 2 2.14 2.23 -7.65
CA MET A 2 0.86 2.80 -7.23
C MET A 2 0.49 2.29 -5.84
N GLY A 3 0.06 3.19 -4.95
CA GLY A 3 -0.51 2.81 -3.67
C GLY A 3 -2.02 2.67 -3.77
N VAL A 4 -2.53 1.45 -3.62
CA VAL A 4 -3.96 1.14 -3.77
C VAL A 4 -4.52 0.54 -2.48
N PRO A 5 -5.82 0.67 -2.18
CA PRO A 5 -6.46 -0.12 -1.11
C PRO A 5 -6.21 -1.62 -1.34
N ILE A 6 -6.06 -2.41 -0.28
CA ILE A 6 -5.84 -3.86 -0.40
C ILE A 6 -6.97 -4.56 -1.20
N THR A 7 -8.18 -4.03 -1.14
CA THR A 7 -9.36 -4.48 -1.89
C THR A 7 -9.29 -4.21 -3.40
N TYR A 8 -8.27 -3.49 -3.89
CA TYR A 8 -8.06 -3.31 -5.32
C TYR A 8 -7.77 -4.65 -6.02
N LEU A 9 -7.02 -5.56 -5.39
CA LEU A 9 -6.72 -6.88 -5.96
C LEU A 9 -7.94 -7.81 -6.03
N ASP A 10 -8.99 -7.52 -5.27
CA ASP A 10 -10.26 -8.25 -5.35
C ASP A 10 -11.04 -7.90 -6.63
N LYS A 11 -10.85 -6.68 -7.14
CA LYS A 11 -11.59 -6.15 -8.31
C LYS A 11 -10.81 -6.26 -9.63
N HIS A 12 -9.53 -6.61 -9.58
CA HIS A 12 -8.63 -6.64 -10.72
C HIS A 12 -7.82 -7.94 -10.72
N ASN A 13 -7.31 -8.36 -11.88
CA ASN A 13 -6.51 -9.58 -11.95
C ASN A 13 -5.19 -9.40 -11.15
N PRO A 14 -4.99 -10.13 -10.02
CA PRO A 14 -3.81 -9.98 -9.18
C PRO A 14 -2.52 -10.42 -9.88
N ASP A 15 -2.61 -11.32 -10.87
CA ASP A 15 -1.43 -11.82 -11.58
C ASP A 15 -0.77 -10.76 -12.47
N GLN A 16 -1.47 -9.66 -12.76
CA GLN A 16 -0.92 -8.53 -13.49
C GLN A 16 -0.02 -7.63 -12.63
N PHE A 17 0.01 -7.85 -11.32
CA PHE A 17 0.68 -6.98 -10.37
C PHE A 17 1.68 -7.72 -9.48
N GLU A 18 2.71 -6.99 -9.11
CA GLU A 18 3.68 -7.37 -8.09
C GLU A 18 3.42 -6.48 -6.86
N ILE A 19 3.24 -7.10 -5.69
CA ILE A 19 3.10 -6.39 -4.41
C ILE A 19 4.50 -6.04 -3.91
N LEU A 20 4.69 -4.77 -3.55
CA LEU A 20 5.96 -4.23 -3.10
C LEU A 20 5.87 -3.85 -1.62
N ASP A 21 6.99 -4.00 -0.91
CA ASP A 21 7.13 -3.52 0.47
C ASP A 21 7.12 -1.98 0.51
N ALA A 22 6.19 -1.39 1.27
CA ALA A 22 6.10 0.07 1.42
C ALA A 22 7.32 0.70 2.09
N ASN A 23 8.07 -0.05 2.89
CA ASN A 23 9.29 0.43 3.53
C ASN A 23 10.34 0.88 2.51
N ASN A 24 10.39 0.25 1.34
CA ASN A 24 11.31 0.59 0.25
C ASN A 24 10.99 1.95 -0.41
N PHE A 25 9.82 2.52 -0.11
CA PHE A 25 9.33 3.78 -0.69
C PHE A 25 9.21 4.88 0.37
N ILE A 26 9.68 4.65 1.60
CA ILE A 26 9.79 5.69 2.62
C ILE A 26 10.90 6.65 2.18
N ILE A 27 10.53 7.92 1.97
CA ILE A 27 11.48 8.96 1.60
C ILE A 27 12.19 9.46 2.87
N GLY A 28 13.48 9.14 2.99
CA GLY A 28 14.30 9.50 4.14
C GLY A 28 13.78 8.85 5.41
N ASN A 29 13.34 9.68 6.38
CA ASN A 29 12.76 9.23 7.66
C ASN A 29 11.39 9.86 7.92
N ARG A 30 10.60 10.12 6.87
CA ARG A 30 9.29 10.77 6.96
C ARG A 30 8.18 9.87 7.53
N ALA A 31 8.44 8.57 7.60
CA ALA A 31 7.54 7.60 8.20
C ALA A 31 8.37 6.53 8.92
N PRO A 32 7.87 5.98 10.04
CA PRO A 32 8.52 4.84 10.68
C PRO A 32 8.42 3.60 9.79
N GLN A 33 9.45 2.76 9.86
CA GLN A 33 9.38 1.44 9.23
C GLN A 33 8.26 0.61 9.84
N LYS A 34 7.61 -0.15 8.97
CA LYS A 34 6.40 -0.91 9.27
C LYS A 34 6.76 -2.38 9.21
N PRO A 35 6.67 -3.14 10.31
CA PRO A 35 7.03 -4.57 10.31
C PRO A 35 6.28 -5.39 9.25
N HIS A 36 5.06 -4.96 8.91
CA HIS A 36 4.21 -5.61 7.91
C HIS A 36 4.39 -5.11 6.48
N GLY A 37 5.17 -4.05 6.22
CA GLY A 37 5.36 -3.46 4.89
C GLY A 37 4.09 -2.85 4.25
N LEU A 38 2.93 -2.92 4.91
CA LEU A 38 1.68 -2.29 4.49
C LEU A 38 1.56 -0.84 4.99
N ILE A 39 0.79 0.00 4.28
CA ILE A 39 0.43 1.35 4.74
C ILE A 39 -0.89 1.25 5.51
N LYS A 40 -0.87 1.53 6.82
CA LYS A 40 -2.05 1.50 7.72
C LYS A 40 -2.08 2.77 8.56
N ASP A 41 -1.98 3.89 7.84
CA ASP A 41 -1.69 5.20 8.37
C ASP A 41 -2.87 6.15 8.09
N LYS A 42 -2.67 7.45 8.32
CA LYS A 42 -3.59 8.50 7.87
C LYS A 42 -3.98 8.38 6.38
N ASP A 43 -3.11 7.83 5.53
CA ASP A 43 -3.37 7.62 4.09
C ASP A 43 -4.46 6.57 3.78
N GLY A 44 -4.79 5.71 4.76
CA GLY A 44 -5.88 4.74 4.71
C GLY A 44 -7.13 5.20 5.46
N SER A 45 -7.18 6.49 5.85
CA SER A 45 -8.30 7.02 6.62
C SER A 45 -9.42 7.59 5.75
N VAL A 46 -10.65 7.32 6.16
CA VAL A 46 -11.87 7.94 5.65
C VAL A 46 -12.51 8.64 6.83
N GLU A 47 -12.77 9.94 6.70
CA GLU A 47 -13.28 10.78 7.80
C GLU A 47 -12.44 10.71 9.09
N GLY A 48 -11.12 10.62 8.94
CA GLY A 48 -10.18 10.57 10.07
C GLY A 48 -10.11 9.24 10.80
N ARG A 49 -10.90 8.23 10.39
CA ARG A 49 -10.82 6.85 10.90
C ARG A 49 -10.03 6.00 9.92
N ILE A 50 -9.06 5.22 10.41
CA ILE A 50 -8.31 4.27 9.56
C ILE A 50 -9.27 3.16 9.14
N VAL A 51 -9.66 3.11 7.86
CA VAL A 51 -10.67 2.15 7.36
C VAL A 51 -10.05 0.96 6.66
N TYR A 52 -8.97 1.17 5.89
CA TYR A 52 -8.32 0.10 5.13
C TYR A 52 -6.80 0.24 5.10
N ALA A 53 -6.12 -0.89 4.94
CA ALA A 53 -4.71 -0.91 4.59
C ALA A 53 -4.53 -0.65 3.09
N ARG A 54 -3.44 0.02 2.73
CA ARG A 54 -3.00 0.18 1.35
C ARG A 54 -1.74 -0.63 1.10
N ILE A 55 -1.64 -1.11 -0.13
CA ILE A 55 -0.50 -1.85 -0.66
C ILE A 55 0.13 -1.07 -1.80
N LEU A 56 1.44 -1.22 -1.97
CA LEU A 56 2.11 -0.72 -3.17
C LEU A 56 2.13 -1.82 -4.22
N ILE A 57 1.70 -1.49 -5.43
CA ILE A 57 1.71 -2.39 -6.57
C ILE A 57 2.50 -1.81 -7.74
N ARG A 58 3.12 -2.71 -8.50
CA ARG A 58 3.74 -2.42 -9.81
C ARG A 58 3.17 -3.39 -10.84
N LYS A 59 2.88 -2.90 -12.05
CA LYS A 59 2.47 -3.76 -13.16
C LYS A 59 3.63 -4.70 -13.52
N ARG A 60 3.36 -6.00 -13.63
CA ARG A 60 4.33 -6.96 -14.17
C ARG A 60 4.62 -6.63 -15.64
N LYS A 61 5.85 -6.90 -16.07
CA LYS A 61 6.23 -6.78 -17.49
C LYS A 61 5.53 -7.84 -18.33
#